data_AF-A0A832CRN3-F1
#
_entry.id   AF-A0A832CRN3-F1
#
_cell.length_a   1.000
_cell.length_b   1.000
_cell.length_c   1.000
_cell.angle_alpha   90.00
_cell.angle_beta   90.00
_cell.angle_gamma   90.00
#
_symmetry.space_group_name_H-M   'P 1'
#
loop_
_entity.id
_entity.type
_entity.pdbx_description
1 polymer ?
#
loop_
_entity_poly.entity_id
_entity_poly.type
_entity_poly.pdbx_seq_one_letter_code
_entity_poly.pdbx_strand_id
1 'polypeptide(L)' 'MSCKKIVKVKDPYSHQDVLIAPEKIYIIKNHRGKEIKIGLFKSPKTLQYFRALLSNIYICE' A
#
# COMPACT_ATOMS: atom_id res chain seq x y z
N MET A 1 -5.34 0.72 -14.63
CA MET A 1 -3.96 0.56 -14.13
C MET A 1 -3.99 -0.44 -12.99
N SER A 2 -3.26 -1.55 -13.10
CA SER A 2 -3.33 -2.62 -12.10
C SER A 2 -2.07 -2.59 -11.23
N CYS A 3 -2.21 -2.23 -9.96
CA CYS A 3 -1.07 -2.13 -9.07
C CYS A 3 -0.67 -3.52 -8.57
N LYS A 4 -0.11 -4.36 -9.45
CA LYS A 4 0.17 -5.79 -9.18
C LYS A 4 1.51 -6.07 -8.52
N LYS A 5 2.39 -5.07 -8.40
CA LYS A 5 3.72 -5.26 -7.82
C LYS A 5 3.60 -5.55 -6.33
N ILE A 6 4.07 -6.73 -5.93
CA ILE A 6 4.06 -7.18 -4.54
C ILE A 6 5.04 -6.33 -3.73
N VAL A 7 4.62 -5.92 -2.53
CA VAL A 7 5.45 -5.19 -1.58
C VAL A 7 5.39 -5.84 -0.21
N LYS A 8 6.50 -5.71 0.52
CA LYS A 8 6.56 -6.10 1.93
C LYS A 8 5.91 -4.99 2.77
N VAL A 9 4.79 -5.31 3.41
CA VAL A 9 4.07 -4.40 4.30
C VAL A 9 3.79 -5.10 5.64
N LYS A 10 3.77 -4.32 6.71
CA LYS A 10 3.38 -4.83 8.03
C LYS A 10 1.87 -4.73 8.17
N ASP A 11 1.22 -5.87 8.37
CA ASP A 11 -0.19 -5.93 8.66
C ASP A 11 -0.44 -5.48 10.12
N PRO A 12 -1.23 -4.42 10.37
CA PRO A 12 -1.50 -3.95 11.72
C PRO A 12 -2.40 -4.89 12.52
N TYR A 13 -3.18 -5.75 11.86
CA TYR A 13 -4.11 -6.65 12.53
C TYR A 13 -3.41 -7.94 12.96
N SER A 14 -2.61 -8.53 12.08
CA SER A 14 -1.86 -9.74 12.42
C SER A 14 -0.48 -9.48 13.00
N HIS A 15 -0.02 -8.22 13.02
CA HIS A 15 1.33 -7.81 13.44
C HIS A 15 2.47 -8.54 12.71
N GLN A 16 2.23 -8.99 11.48
CA GLN A 16 3.19 -9.74 10.69
C GLN A 16 3.55 -9.02 9.40
N ASP A 17 4.77 -9.27 8.94
CA ASP A 17 5.20 -8.83 7.61
C ASP A 17 4.58 -9.74 6.55
N VAL A 18 3.85 -9.16 5.61
CA VAL A 18 3.19 -9.86 4.52
C VAL A 18 3.65 -9.31 3.17
N LEU A 19 3.74 -10.20 2.18
CA LEU A 19 4.09 -9.86 0.79
C LEU A 19 2.81 -9.86 -0.03
N ILE A 20 2.22 -8.67 -0.22
CA ILE A 20 0.96 -8.52 -0.94
C ILE A 20 0.99 -7.29 -1.85
N ALA A 21 0.19 -7.32 -2.91
CA ALA A 21 -0.01 -6.19 -3.79
C ALA A 21 -1.17 -5.30 -3.25
N PRO A 22 -1.09 -3.97 -3.41
CA PRO A 22 -2.19 -3.08 -3.06
C PRO A 22 -3.34 -3.23 -4.05
N GLU A 23 -4.57 -3.28 -3.56
CA GLU A 23 -5.77 -3.25 -4.41
C GLU A 23 -6.00 -1.88 -5.04
N LYS A 24 -5.66 -0.82 -4.31
CA LYS A 24 -5.81 0.57 -4.77
C LYS A 24 -4.69 1.43 -4.21
N ILE A 25 -4.31 2.46 -4.96
CA ILE A 25 -3.31 3.44 -4.53
C ILE A 25 -3.93 4.83 -4.49
N TYR A 26 -3.57 5.56 -3.45
CA TYR A 26 -3.87 6.97 -3.28
C TYR A 26 -2.57 7.77 -3.32
N ILE A 27 -2.59 8.88 -4.04
CA ILE A 27 -1.47 9.82 -4.10
C ILE A 27 -1.92 11.07 -3.37
N ILE A 28 -1.22 11.42 -2.29
CA ILE A 28 -1.49 12.64 -1.53
C ILE A 28 -0.32 13.58 -1.76
N LYS A 29 -0.61 14.78 -2.25
CA LYS A 29 0.37 15.84 -2.53
C LYS A 29 0.15 16.99 -1.57
N ASN A 30 1.24 17.49 -0.98
CA ASN A 30 1.17 18.73 -0.21
C ASN A 30 1.42 19.97 -1.10
N HIS A 31 1.11 21.16 -0.58
CA HIS A 31 1.33 22.42 -1.31
C HIS A 31 2.79 22.71 -1.67
N ARG A 32 3.75 22.04 -1.03
CA ARG A 32 5.20 22.14 -1.33
C ARG A 32 5.66 21.14 -2.40
N GLY A 33 4.73 20.42 -3.04
CA GLY A 33 5.04 19.45 -4.09
C GLY A 33 5.56 18.10 -3.61
N LYS A 34 5.62 17.83 -2.29
CA LYS A 34 5.94 16.49 -1.79
C LYS A 34 4.73 15.59 -1.96
N GLU A 35 4.96 14.44 -2.56
CA GLU A 35 3.96 13.40 -2.80
C GLU A 35 4.26 12.17 -1.93
N ILE A 36 3.21 11.60 -1.35
CA ILE A 36 3.23 10.30 -0.70
C ILE A 36 2.26 9.37 -1.40
N LYS A 37 2.63 8.09 -1.49
CA LYS A 37 1.79 7.03 -2.04
C LYS A 37 1.29 6.16 -0.89
N ILE A 38 -0.01 5.90 -0.85
CA ILE A 38 -0.65 5.03 0.15
C ILE A 38 -1.36 3.90 -0.59
N GLY A 39 -1.01 2.67 -0.26
CA GLY A 39 -1.70 1.48 -0.75
C GLY A 39 -2.83 1.06 0.18
N LEU A 40 -3.95 0.64 -0.39
CA LEU A 40 -5.00 -0.13 0.27
C LEU A 40 -4.69 -1.61 0.07
N PHE A 41 -4.60 -2.34 1.17
CA PHE A 41 -4.27 -3.75 1.21
C PHE A 41 -5.36 -4.53 1.93
N LYS A 42 -5.46 -5.81 1.62
CA LYS A 42 -6.32 -6.74 2.34
C LYS A 42 -5.44 -7.73 3.12
N SER A 43 -5.67 -7.83 4.43
CA SER A 43 -4.98 -8.82 5.25
C SER A 43 -5.32 -10.24 4.77
N PRO A 44 -4.33 -11.10 4.50
CA PRO A 44 -4.60 -12.48 4.12
C PRO A 44 -5.13 -13.30 5.31
N LYS A 45 -4.91 -12.86 6.56
CA LYS A 45 -5.34 -13.57 7.76
C LYS A 45 -6.70 -13.11 8.27
N THR A 46 -6.89 -11.80 8.41
CA THR A 46 -8.11 -11.24 8.99
C THR A 46 -9.13 -10.82 7.94
N LEU A 47 -8.75 -10.80 6.65
CA LEU A 47 -9.54 -10.28 5.53
C LEU A 47 -9.92 -8.79 5.67
N GLN A 48 -9.38 -8.11 6.68
CA GLN A 48 -9.63 -6.69 6.92
C GLN A 48 -8.74 -5.85 6.01
N TYR A 49 -9.29 -4.72 5.58
CA TYR A 49 -8.54 -3.77 4.78
C TYR A 49 -7.71 -2.85 5.66
N PHE A 50 -6.48 -2.58 5.25
CA PHE A 50 -5.61 -1.61 5.90
C PHE A 50 -4.89 -0.75 4.88
N ARG A 51 -4.39 0.41 5.35
CA ARG A 51 -3.61 1.34 4.53
C ARG A 51 -2.17 1.32 4.99
N ALA A 52 -1.24 1.27 4.05
CA ALA A 52 0.19 1.38 4.34
C ALA A 52 0.86 2.34 3.36
N LEU A 53 1.90 3.02 3.84
CA LEU A 53 2.75 3.84 2.99
C LEU A 53 3.48 2.97 1.98
N LEU A 54 3.52 3.45 0.74
CA LEU A 54 4.26 2.87 -0.35
C LEU A 54 5.50 3.72 -0.64
N SER A 55 6.52 3.08 -1.22
CA SER A 55 7.65 3.82 -1.77
C SER A 55 7.18 4.79 -2.86
N ASN A 56 7.78 5.98 -2.91
CA ASN A 56 7.47 6.98 -3.94
C ASN A 56 7.80 6.49 -5.37
N ILE A 57 8.68 5.50 -5.50
CA ILE A 57 9.06 4.88 -6.78
C ILE A 57 8.04 3.80 -7.21
N TYR A 58 7.06 3.46 -6.36
CA TYR A 58 6.05 2.45 -6.71
C TYR A 58 5.15 2.97 -7.85
N ILE A 59 5.08 2.23 -8.95
CA ILE A 59 4.28 2.54 -10.14
C ILE A 59 3.29 1.40 -10.37
N CYS A 60 2.05 1.73 -10.74
CA CYS A 60 1.08 0.74 -11.20
C CYS A 60 1.29 0.52 -12.69
N GLU A 61 1.54 -0.72 -13.08
CA GLU A 61 1.64 -1.14 -14.49
C GLU A 61 0.27 -1.54 -15.06
#